data_AF-A0A7S1KRM1-F1
#
_entry.id   AF-A0A7S1KRM1-F1
#
_cell.length_a   1.000
_cell.length_b   1.000
_cell.length_c   1.000
_cell.angle_alpha   90.00
_cell.angle_beta   90.00
_cell.angle_gamma   90.00
#
_symmetry.space_group_name_H-M   'P 1'
#
loop_
_entity.id
_entity.type
_entity.pdbx_description
1 polymer ?
#
loop_
_entity_poly.entity_id
_entity_poly.type
_entity_poly.pdbx_seq_one_letter_code
_entity_poly.pdbx_strand_id
1 'polypeptide(L)'
;AALGIIETYIEVHDKNLHTAPLTEEITKENERLEKENQKKAPHEIPPNGEMLLRVKNPLDEAVPFLKKLEQYSPNIPQTYEQGIELNLRRGKLLQVLRSIKQLLRVDKENPAIYTGILRLYHNRDLSQEEDVSRKILFSELSDLGITEQSLDASLRKLVDNYAERNKNSLRAQLALVDMRSLLSGQEKKDFS
;
A
#
# COMPACT_ATOMS: atom_id res chain seq x y z
N ALA A 1 -9.99 -12.39 10.28
CA ALA A 1 -9.70 -11.53 11.44
C ALA A 1 -8.55 -10.56 11.16
N ALA A 2 -7.31 -11.02 10.93
CA ALA A 2 -6.15 -10.12 10.77
C ALA A 2 -6.21 -9.21 9.53
N LEU A 3 -6.72 -9.67 8.38
CA LEU A 3 -6.91 -8.83 7.17
C LEU A 3 -7.82 -7.61 7.46
N GLY A 4 -8.99 -7.84 8.05
CA GLY A 4 -9.92 -6.75 8.38
C GLY A 4 -9.37 -5.76 9.41
N ILE A 5 -8.48 -6.19 10.31
CA ILE A 5 -7.79 -5.29 11.25
C ILE A 5 -6.85 -4.34 10.48
N ILE A 6 -6.09 -4.87 9.52
CA ILE A 6 -5.18 -4.05 8.69
C ILE A 6 -5.98 -3.05 7.88
N GLU A 7 -7.07 -3.47 7.24
CA GLU A 7 -7.97 -2.60 6.47
C GLU A 7 -8.54 -1.48 7.35
N THR A 8 -9.02 -1.81 8.55
CA THR A 8 -9.54 -0.83 9.50
C THR A 8 -8.48 0.22 9.85
N TYR A 9 -7.24 -0.18 10.11
CA TYR A 9 -6.16 0.76 10.41
C TYR A 9 -5.79 1.62 9.20
N ILE A 10 -5.80 1.07 8.00
CA ILE A 10 -5.61 1.85 6.76
C ILE A 10 -6.71 2.90 6.62
N GLU A 11 -7.97 2.53 6.84
CA GLU A 11 -9.09 3.48 6.78
C GLU A 11 -8.98 4.59 7.82
N VAL A 12 -8.58 4.26 9.06
CA VAL A 12 -8.38 5.25 10.12
C VAL A 12 -7.27 6.24 9.72
N HIS A 13 -6.16 5.72 9.19
CA HIS A 13 -5.08 6.57 8.66
C HIS A 13 -5.58 7.52 7.57
N ASP A 14 -6.29 6.98 6.58
CA ASP A 14 -6.75 7.76 5.43
C ASP A 14 -7.79 8.82 5.86
N LYS A 15 -8.67 8.50 6.81
CA LYS A 15 -9.61 9.48 7.41
C LYS A 15 -8.87 10.60 8.13
N ASN A 16 -7.84 10.28 8.91
CA ASN A 16 -7.05 11.28 9.65
C ASN A 16 -6.33 12.27 8.73
N LEU A 17 -5.92 11.85 7.52
CA LEU A 17 -5.32 12.76 6.52
C LEU A 17 -6.29 13.83 6.01
N HIS A 18 -7.59 13.52 5.92
CA HIS A 18 -8.60 14.44 5.36
C HIS A 18 -9.13 15.44 6.40
N THR A 19 -8.86 15.21 7.69
CA THR A 19 -9.27 16.09 8.80
C THR A 19 -8.14 17.01 9.30
N ALA A 20 -7.15 17.31 8.46
CA ALA A 20 -5.87 17.96 8.78
C ALA A 20 -5.88 19.11 9.83
N PRO A 21 -6.81 20.08 9.86
CA PRO A 21 -6.82 21.11 10.91
C PRO A 21 -7.18 20.62 12.33
N LEU A 22 -7.76 19.43 12.49
CA LEU A 22 -8.07 18.81 13.80
C LEU A 22 -6.96 17.86 14.31
N THR A 23 -5.85 17.72 13.59
CA THR A 23 -4.85 16.67 13.87
C THR A 23 -4.16 16.81 15.22
N GLU A 24 -3.79 18.01 15.67
CA GLU A 24 -3.13 18.14 16.99
C GLU A 24 -4.06 17.81 18.16
N GLU A 25 -5.34 18.17 18.05
CA GLU A 25 -6.34 17.96 19.09
C GLU A 25 -6.78 16.49 19.13
N ILE A 26 -7.01 15.88 17.97
CA ILE A 26 -7.26 14.43 17.82
C ILE A 26 -6.04 13.62 18.26
N THR A 27 -4.82 14.07 17.96
CA THR A 27 -3.59 13.36 18.37
C THR A 27 -3.41 13.40 19.88
N LYS A 28 -3.61 14.56 20.52
CA LYS A 28 -3.56 14.70 21.99
C LYS A 28 -4.67 13.90 22.68
N GLU A 29 -5.88 13.90 22.12
CA GLU A 29 -7.00 13.12 22.66
C GLU A 29 -6.78 11.61 22.48
N ASN A 30 -6.29 11.17 21.32
CA ASN A 30 -5.91 9.77 21.09
C ASN A 30 -4.78 9.34 22.03
N GLU A 31 -3.76 10.18 22.28
CA GLU A 31 -2.71 9.88 23.27
C GLU A 31 -3.26 9.75 24.69
N ARG A 32 -4.23 10.58 25.06
CA ARG A 32 -4.89 10.51 26.36
C ARG A 32 -5.69 9.21 26.49
N LEU A 33 -6.45 8.87 25.46
CA LEU A 33 -7.29 7.67 25.41
C LEU A 33 -6.46 6.39 25.31
N GLU A 34 -5.34 6.38 24.58
CA GLU A 34 -4.38 5.26 24.55
C GLU A 34 -3.79 5.00 25.94
N LYS A 35 -3.33 6.05 26.63
CA LYS A 35 -2.82 5.94 28.00
C LYS A 35 -3.87 5.48 28.99
N GLU A 36 -5.12 5.90 28.80
CA GLU A 36 -6.25 5.45 29.62
C GLU A 36 -6.56 3.97 29.36
N ASN A 37 -6.49 3.53 28.10
CA ASN A 37 -6.74 2.15 27.73
C ASN A 37 -5.61 1.19 28.14
N GLN A 38 -4.35 1.63 28.14
CA GLN A 38 -3.22 0.82 28.67
C GLN A 38 -3.35 0.54 30.17
N LYS A 39 -4.15 1.33 30.90
CA LYS A 39 -4.43 1.15 32.33
C LYS A 39 -5.63 0.25 32.60
N LYS A 40 -6.46 -0.05 31.59
CA LYS A 40 -7.65 -0.89 31.72
C LYS A 40 -7.26 -2.36 31.75
N ALA A 41 -7.91 -3.13 32.62
CA ALA A 41 -7.69 -4.56 32.64
C ALA A 41 -8.28 -5.22 31.37
N PRO A 42 -7.80 -6.40 30.93
CA PRO A 42 -8.23 -7.03 29.67
C PRO A 42 -9.74 -7.26 29.53
N HIS A 43 -10.47 -7.33 30.64
CA HIS A 43 -11.93 -7.51 30.71
C HIS A 43 -12.73 -6.20 30.65
N GLU A 44 -12.06 -5.05 30.80
CA GLU A 44 -12.64 -3.70 30.69
C GLU A 44 -12.48 -3.11 29.29
N ILE A 45 -11.77 -3.83 28.40
CA ILE A 45 -11.61 -3.48 27.00
C ILE A 45 -12.92 -3.78 26.27
N PRO A 46 -13.56 -2.79 25.61
CA PRO A 46 -14.78 -3.02 24.87
C PRO A 46 -14.58 -4.11 23.80
N PRO A 47 -15.46 -5.13 23.72
CA PRO A 47 -15.29 -6.26 22.82
C PRO A 47 -15.49 -5.91 21.33
N ASN A 48 -15.96 -4.69 21.04
CA ASN A 48 -16.39 -4.23 19.72
C ASN A 48 -15.29 -3.52 18.89
N GLY A 49 -14.05 -3.44 19.39
CA GLY A 49 -12.92 -2.93 18.59
C GLY A 49 -12.90 -1.42 18.39
N GLU A 50 -13.74 -0.64 19.11
CA GLU A 50 -13.74 0.83 19.08
C GLU A 50 -12.37 1.45 19.38
N MET A 51 -11.50 0.71 20.09
CA MET A 51 -10.12 1.13 20.36
C MET A 51 -9.25 1.20 19.11
N LEU A 52 -9.52 0.41 18.06
CA LEU A 52 -8.76 0.45 16.80
C LEU A 52 -8.89 1.81 16.09
N LEU A 53 -9.99 2.53 16.35
CA LEU A 53 -10.28 3.84 15.76
C LEU A 53 -9.54 5.00 16.46
N ARG A 54 -8.96 4.76 17.63
CA ARG A 54 -8.38 5.80 18.52
C ARG A 54 -6.86 5.70 18.63
N VAL A 55 -6.23 5.14 17.60
CA VAL A 55 -4.79 4.88 17.57
C VAL A 55 -4.05 6.06 16.95
N LYS A 56 -2.93 6.46 17.56
CA LYS A 56 -2.07 7.55 17.08
C LYS A 56 -1.38 7.21 15.75
N ASN A 57 -0.78 6.02 15.67
CA ASN A 57 -0.03 5.56 14.50
C ASN A 57 -0.66 4.27 13.93
N PRO A 58 -1.85 4.37 13.32
CA PRO A 58 -2.62 3.19 12.88
C PRO A 58 -1.85 2.30 11.90
N LEU A 59 -1.03 2.89 11.00
CA LEU A 59 -0.23 2.09 10.07
C LEU A 59 0.86 1.25 10.77
N ASP A 60 1.44 1.74 11.86
CA ASP A 60 2.44 0.96 12.61
C ASP A 60 1.78 -0.14 13.45
N GLU A 61 0.58 0.10 13.96
CA GLU A 61 -0.24 -0.93 14.62
C GLU A 61 -0.71 -2.04 13.66
N ALA A 62 -0.80 -1.78 12.37
CA ALA A 62 -1.12 -2.80 11.36
C ALA A 62 0.05 -3.77 11.07
N VAL A 63 1.30 -3.35 11.31
CA VAL A 63 2.50 -4.12 10.92
C VAL A 63 2.61 -5.49 11.61
N PRO A 64 2.36 -5.64 12.93
CA PRO A 64 2.39 -6.95 13.57
C PRO A 64 1.37 -7.93 12.99
N PHE A 65 0.21 -7.45 12.54
CA PHE A 65 -0.81 -8.28 11.90
C PHE A 65 -0.37 -8.73 10.51
N LEU A 66 0.23 -7.83 9.72
CA LEU A 66 0.80 -8.18 8.42
C LEU A 66 1.90 -9.25 8.59
N LYS A 67 2.81 -9.09 9.56
CA LYS A 67 3.86 -10.09 9.84
C LYS A 67 3.28 -11.47 10.17
N LYS A 68 2.19 -11.52 10.97
CA LYS A 68 1.50 -12.78 11.28
C LYS A 68 0.89 -13.40 10.03
N LEU A 69 0.28 -12.61 9.15
CA LEU A 69 -0.25 -13.11 7.88
C LEU A 69 0.86 -13.65 6.97
N GLU A 70 1.97 -12.93 6.84
CA GLU A 70 3.13 -13.38 6.06
C GLU A 70 3.70 -14.70 6.60
N GLN A 71 3.70 -14.89 7.92
CA GLN A 71 4.23 -16.09 8.56
C GLN A 71 3.28 -17.30 8.44
N TYR A 72 1.99 -17.11 8.70
CA TYR A 72 1.03 -18.21 8.84
C TYR A 72 0.10 -18.37 7.65
N SER A 73 0.12 -17.44 6.69
CA SER A 73 -0.71 -17.45 5.49
C SER A 73 0.05 -16.95 4.25
N PRO A 74 1.24 -17.52 3.96
CA PRO A 74 2.10 -17.03 2.87
C PRO A 74 1.57 -17.34 1.47
N ASN A 75 0.59 -18.23 1.31
CA ASN A 75 0.05 -18.61 0.01
C ASN A 75 -1.27 -17.89 -0.34
N ILE A 76 -1.68 -16.92 0.47
CA ILE A 76 -2.91 -16.15 0.29
C ILE A 76 -2.56 -14.83 -0.41
N PRO A 77 -3.04 -14.57 -1.65
CA PRO A 77 -2.74 -13.32 -2.39
C PRO A 77 -3.07 -12.06 -1.59
N GLN A 78 -4.18 -12.07 -0.86
CA GLN A 78 -4.66 -10.96 -0.04
C GLN A 78 -3.64 -10.53 1.04
N THR A 79 -2.81 -11.45 1.54
CA THR A 79 -1.71 -11.11 2.47
C THR A 79 -0.78 -10.07 1.85
N TYR A 80 -0.40 -10.27 0.59
CA TYR A 80 0.54 -9.41 -0.10
C TYR A 80 -0.13 -8.20 -0.76
N GLU A 81 -1.41 -8.30 -1.17
CA GLU A 81 -2.21 -7.12 -1.53
C GLU A 81 -2.23 -6.09 -0.38
N GLN A 82 -2.52 -6.54 0.85
CA GLN A 82 -2.48 -5.69 2.03
C GLN A 82 -1.07 -5.19 2.36
N GLY A 83 -0.05 -6.03 2.12
CA GLY A 83 1.35 -5.62 2.26
C GLY A 83 1.74 -4.48 1.31
N ILE A 84 1.24 -4.48 0.08
CA ILE A 84 1.45 -3.39 -0.88
C ILE A 84 0.76 -2.11 -0.36
N GLU A 85 -0.53 -2.16 -0.06
CA GLU A 85 -1.31 -0.99 0.37
C GLU A 85 -0.78 -0.35 1.65
N LEU A 86 -0.43 -1.17 2.65
CA LEU A 86 0.13 -0.70 3.92
C LEU A 86 1.49 -0.03 3.71
N ASN A 87 2.40 -0.67 2.99
CA ASN A 87 3.76 -0.16 2.84
C ASN A 87 3.85 1.03 1.86
N LEU A 88 2.92 1.16 0.90
CA LEU A 88 2.79 2.37 0.08
C LEU A 88 2.49 3.59 0.95
N ARG A 89 1.52 3.48 1.86
CA ARG A 89 1.15 4.56 2.80
C ARG A 89 2.26 4.87 3.81
N ARG A 90 2.94 3.84 4.31
CA ARG A 90 4.10 4.00 5.21
C ARG A 90 5.36 4.51 4.51
N GLY A 91 5.36 4.56 3.19
CA GLY A 91 6.51 4.96 2.39
C GLY A 91 7.70 4.02 2.46
N LYS A 92 7.43 2.73 2.58
CA LYS A 92 8.42 1.68 2.75
C LYS A 92 8.67 0.96 1.42
N LEU A 93 9.42 1.60 0.52
CA LEU A 93 9.65 1.19 -0.87
C LEU A 93 10.06 -0.28 -1.03
N LEU A 94 11.10 -0.70 -0.31
CA LEU A 94 11.63 -2.07 -0.41
C LEU A 94 10.63 -3.10 0.12
N GLN A 95 9.78 -2.72 1.08
CA GLN A 95 8.72 -3.58 1.60
C GLN A 95 7.55 -3.70 0.62
N VAL A 96 7.23 -2.63 -0.12
CA VAL A 96 6.29 -2.69 -1.25
C VAL A 96 6.81 -3.64 -2.33
N LEU A 97 8.07 -3.45 -2.75
CA LEU A 97 8.71 -4.32 -3.74
C LEU A 97 8.72 -5.79 -3.30
N ARG A 98 9.07 -6.05 -2.02
CA ARG A 98 9.01 -7.40 -1.46
C ARG A 98 7.61 -8.00 -1.55
N SER A 99 6.57 -7.22 -1.23
CA SER A 99 5.18 -7.66 -1.30
C SER A 99 4.75 -7.95 -2.74
N ILE A 100 5.13 -7.10 -3.69
CA ILE A 100 4.92 -7.32 -5.13
C ILE A 100 5.57 -8.63 -5.58
N LYS A 101 6.83 -8.88 -5.20
CA LYS A 101 7.55 -10.11 -5.55
C LYS A 101 6.89 -11.37 -4.99
N GLN A 102 6.35 -11.31 -3.78
CA GLN A 102 5.60 -12.45 -3.23
C GLN A 102 4.24 -12.62 -3.90
N LEU A 103 3.53 -11.52 -4.20
CA LEU A 103 2.26 -11.58 -4.91
C LEU A 103 2.43 -12.19 -6.31
N LEU A 104 3.48 -11.79 -7.04
CA LEU A 104 3.85 -12.40 -8.33
C LEU A 104 4.11 -13.91 -8.24
N ARG A 105 4.53 -14.43 -7.08
CA ARG A 105 4.73 -15.88 -6.89
C ARG A 105 3.43 -16.63 -6.70
N VAL A 106 2.45 -16.03 -6.02
CA VAL A 106 1.18 -16.69 -5.66
C VAL A 106 0.06 -16.43 -6.67
N ASP A 107 0.03 -15.24 -7.29
CA ASP A 107 -0.98 -14.82 -8.27
C ASP A 107 -0.38 -13.76 -9.22
N LYS A 108 0.12 -14.22 -10.38
CA LYS A 108 0.82 -13.39 -11.37
C LYS A 108 -0.07 -12.36 -12.05
N GLU A 109 -1.36 -12.64 -12.16
CA GLU A 109 -2.31 -11.77 -12.88
C GLU A 109 -3.08 -10.87 -11.91
N ASN A 110 -2.65 -10.81 -10.65
CA ASN A 110 -3.28 -9.97 -9.65
C ASN A 110 -3.11 -8.49 -9.99
N PRO A 111 -4.21 -7.71 -10.12
CA PRO A 111 -4.13 -6.29 -10.48
C PRO A 111 -3.34 -5.45 -9.47
N ALA A 112 -3.27 -5.86 -8.20
CA ALA A 112 -2.56 -5.12 -7.15
C ALA A 112 -1.05 -5.05 -7.41
N ILE A 113 -0.49 -6.00 -8.16
CA ILE A 113 0.91 -5.95 -8.63
C ILE A 113 1.12 -4.69 -9.46
N TYR A 114 0.31 -4.55 -10.50
CA TYR A 114 0.46 -3.52 -11.51
C TYR A 114 0.08 -2.14 -10.98
N THR A 115 -1.03 -2.03 -10.24
CA THR A 115 -1.40 -0.77 -9.57
C THR A 115 -0.38 -0.40 -8.51
N GLY A 116 0.16 -1.36 -7.76
CA GLY A 116 1.20 -1.15 -6.76
C GLY A 116 2.48 -0.57 -7.36
N ILE A 117 2.95 -1.13 -8.48
CA ILE A 117 4.08 -0.62 -9.26
C ILE A 117 3.80 0.82 -9.72
N LEU A 118 2.66 1.08 -10.36
CA LEU A 118 2.33 2.42 -10.85
C LEU A 118 2.27 3.45 -9.72
N ARG A 119 1.66 3.10 -8.58
CA ARG A 119 1.57 3.98 -7.40
C ARG A 119 2.94 4.24 -6.78
N LEU A 120 3.84 3.26 -6.78
CA LEU A 120 5.21 3.39 -6.32
C LEU A 120 5.95 4.50 -7.07
N TYR A 121 5.72 4.59 -8.39
CA TYR A 121 6.34 5.59 -9.27
C TYR A 121 5.53 6.90 -9.37
N HIS A 122 4.21 6.87 -9.16
CA HIS A 122 3.36 8.06 -9.30
C HIS A 122 3.36 9.01 -8.11
N ASN A 123 3.38 8.44 -6.91
CA ASN A 123 3.20 9.20 -5.67
C ASN A 123 4.54 9.59 -5.01
N ARG A 124 5.68 9.34 -5.66
CA ARG A 124 7.00 9.58 -5.07
C ARG A 124 7.95 10.23 -6.05
N ASP A 125 8.61 11.27 -5.56
CA ASP A 125 9.86 11.72 -6.14
C ASP A 125 10.96 10.73 -5.72
N LEU A 126 11.31 9.81 -6.62
CA LEU A 126 12.36 8.81 -6.39
C LEU A 126 13.75 9.44 -6.24
N SER A 127 13.94 10.73 -6.53
CA SER A 127 15.20 11.43 -6.31
C SER A 127 15.54 11.56 -4.82
N GLN A 128 14.53 11.55 -3.94
CA GLN A 128 14.68 11.63 -2.49
C GLN A 128 15.04 10.30 -1.83
N GLU A 129 14.90 9.19 -2.55
CA GLU A 129 15.28 7.86 -2.05
C GLU A 129 16.80 7.66 -2.09
N GLU A 130 17.32 6.85 -1.17
CA GLU A 130 18.74 6.49 -1.17
C GLU A 130 19.12 5.80 -2.50
N ASP A 131 20.28 6.18 -3.04
CA ASP A 131 20.79 5.66 -4.33
C ASP A 131 20.83 4.12 -4.36
N VAL A 132 21.20 3.49 -3.25
CA VAL A 132 21.22 2.03 -3.10
C VAL A 132 19.81 1.44 -3.23
N SER A 133 18.82 2.02 -2.56
CA SER A 133 17.43 1.57 -2.60
C SER A 133 16.83 1.72 -4.00
N ARG A 134 17.14 2.82 -4.70
CA ARG A 134 16.74 3.06 -6.09
C ARG A 134 17.33 2.03 -7.04
N LYS A 135 18.63 1.73 -6.93
CA LYS A 135 19.30 0.70 -7.73
C LYS A 135 18.71 -0.68 -7.51
N ILE A 136 18.47 -1.05 -6.25
CA ILE A 136 17.81 -2.33 -5.92
C ILE A 136 16.43 -2.39 -6.58
N LEU A 137 15.63 -1.33 -6.45
CA LEU A 137 14.30 -1.28 -7.04
C LEU A 137 14.32 -1.55 -8.56
N PHE A 138 15.14 -0.82 -9.31
CA PHE A 138 15.21 -1.00 -10.76
C PHE A 138 15.82 -2.34 -11.16
N SER A 139 16.81 -2.84 -10.40
CA SER A 139 17.37 -4.17 -10.67
C SER A 139 16.30 -5.27 -10.55
N GLU A 140 15.44 -5.17 -9.54
CA GLU A 140 14.43 -6.18 -9.24
C GLU A 140 13.19 -6.09 -10.14
N LEU A 141 12.88 -4.89 -10.66
CA LEU A 141 11.77 -4.68 -11.58
C LEU A 141 12.17 -4.81 -13.06
N SER A 142 13.47 -4.95 -13.35
CA SER A 142 13.98 -5.18 -14.70
C SER A 142 13.42 -6.47 -15.34
N ASP A 143 13.17 -7.51 -14.53
CA ASP A 143 12.52 -8.76 -14.96
C ASP A 143 11.09 -8.54 -15.50
N LEU A 144 10.42 -7.48 -15.04
CA LEU A 144 9.10 -7.06 -15.52
C LEU A 144 9.19 -6.08 -16.70
N GLY A 145 10.41 -5.80 -17.18
CA GLY A 145 10.69 -4.88 -18.27
C GLY A 145 10.69 -3.41 -17.86
N ILE A 146 10.78 -3.10 -16.57
CA ILE A 146 10.80 -1.72 -16.05
C ILE A 146 12.24 -1.24 -15.94
N THR A 147 12.53 -0.10 -16.57
CA THR A 147 13.89 0.48 -16.63
C THR A 147 13.85 1.96 -16.34
N GLU A 148 14.84 2.45 -15.60
CA GLU A 148 14.93 3.86 -15.18
C GLU A 148 15.00 4.83 -16.36
N GLN A 149 15.81 4.50 -17.38
CA GLN A 149 16.04 5.37 -18.55
C GLN A 149 14.78 5.57 -19.42
N SER A 150 13.78 4.71 -19.29
CA SER A 150 12.55 4.74 -20.09
C SER A 150 11.34 4.38 -19.24
N LEU A 151 11.31 4.91 -18.01
CA LEU A 151 10.32 4.56 -16.99
C LEU A 151 8.89 4.66 -17.53
N ASP A 152 8.49 5.82 -18.07
CA ASP A 152 7.11 6.02 -18.55
C ASP A 152 6.73 5.09 -19.70
N ALA A 153 7.64 4.85 -20.64
CA ALA A 153 7.41 3.93 -21.75
C ALA A 153 7.29 2.49 -21.24
N SER A 154 8.11 2.10 -20.26
CA SER A 154 8.07 0.78 -19.65
C SER A 154 6.78 0.55 -18.85
N LEU A 155 6.30 1.55 -18.11
CA LEU A 155 5.04 1.49 -17.36
C LEU A 155 3.82 1.42 -18.29
N ARG A 156 3.80 2.18 -19.40
CA ARG A 156 2.74 2.06 -20.43
C ARG A 156 2.72 0.65 -21.03
N LYS A 157 3.88 0.13 -21.45
CA LYS A 157 4.00 -1.24 -21.96
C LYS A 157 3.52 -2.29 -20.96
N LEU A 158 3.82 -2.11 -19.67
CA LEU A 158 3.36 -3.01 -18.62
C LEU A 158 1.82 -3.06 -18.56
N VAL A 159 1.16 -1.91 -18.61
CA VAL A 159 -0.31 -1.80 -18.59
C VAL A 159 -0.93 -2.37 -19.87
N ASP A 160 -0.35 -2.08 -21.04
CA ASP A 160 -0.83 -2.62 -22.32
C ASP A 160 -0.73 -4.16 -22.35
N ASN A 161 0.38 -4.72 -21.88
CA ASN A 161 0.56 -6.16 -21.76
C ASN A 161 -0.47 -6.80 -20.81
N TYR A 162 -0.76 -6.15 -19.68
CA TYR A 162 -1.79 -6.61 -18.75
C TYR A 162 -3.19 -6.57 -19.39
N ALA A 163 -3.50 -5.50 -20.13
CA ALA A 163 -4.76 -5.34 -20.85
C ALA A 163 -4.97 -6.43 -21.89
N GLU A 164 -3.91 -6.74 -22.65
CA GLU A 164 -3.95 -7.77 -23.70
C GLU A 164 -4.24 -9.16 -23.15
N ARG A 165 -3.68 -9.50 -21.98
CA ARG A 165 -3.91 -10.79 -21.32
C ARG A 165 -5.28 -10.90 -20.67
N ASN A 166 -5.86 -9.78 -20.26
CA ASN A 166 -7.06 -9.76 -19.41
C ASN A 166 -8.29 -9.10 -20.08
N LYS A 167 -8.37 -9.12 -21.42
CA LYS A 167 -9.47 -8.51 -22.20
C LYS A 167 -10.87 -8.93 -21.76
N ASN A 168 -11.02 -10.17 -21.30
CA ASN A 168 -12.31 -10.77 -20.97
C ASN A 168 -12.65 -10.73 -19.48
N SER A 169 -11.81 -10.14 -18.64
CA SER A 169 -12.01 -10.08 -17.18
C SER A 169 -12.55 -8.71 -16.77
N LEU A 170 -13.81 -8.64 -16.35
CA LEU A 170 -14.42 -7.39 -15.87
C LEU A 170 -13.63 -6.77 -14.70
N ARG A 171 -13.13 -7.61 -13.78
CA ARG A 171 -12.30 -7.16 -12.65
C ARG A 171 -10.99 -6.54 -13.13
N ALA A 172 -10.36 -7.13 -14.14
CA ALA A 172 -9.15 -6.56 -14.72
C ALA A 172 -9.43 -5.26 -15.51
N GLN A 173 -10.57 -5.19 -16.20
CA GLN A 173 -11.00 -3.96 -16.89
C GLN A 173 -11.19 -2.80 -15.90
N LEU A 174 -11.78 -3.05 -14.73
CA LEU A 174 -11.86 -2.03 -13.67
C LEU A 174 -10.48 -1.57 -13.21
N ALA A 175 -9.58 -2.51 -12.92
CA ALA A 175 -8.22 -2.18 -12.51
C ALA A 175 -7.45 -1.40 -13.60
N LEU A 176 -7.69 -1.70 -14.88
CA LEU A 176 -7.08 -0.97 -16.01
C LEU A 176 -7.51 0.49 -16.07
N VAL A 177 -8.75 0.82 -15.66
CA VAL A 177 -9.19 2.22 -15.57
C VAL A 177 -8.33 2.98 -14.56
N ASP A 178 -8.11 2.39 -13.37
CA ASP A 178 -7.25 2.99 -12.34
C ASP A 178 -5.80 3.12 -12.80
N MET A 179 -5.25 2.08 -13.43
CA MET A 179 -3.89 2.09 -13.97
C MET A 179 -3.69 3.20 -15.02
N ARG A 180 -4.65 3.34 -15.94
CA ARG A 180 -4.61 4.39 -16.97
C ARG A 180 -4.75 5.78 -16.37
N SER A 181 -5.59 5.95 -15.35
CA SER A 181 -5.70 7.20 -14.61
C SER A 181 -4.35 7.61 -13.99
N LEU A 182 -3.65 6.67 -13.34
CA LEU A 182 -2.33 6.91 -12.75
C LEU A 182 -1.28 7.30 -13.79
N LEU A 183 -1.30 6.67 -14.97
CA LEU A 183 -0.42 7.04 -16.08
C LEU A 183 -0.73 8.44 -16.64
N SER A 184 -2.01 8.76 -16.85
CA SER A 184 -2.43 10.07 -17.38
C SER A 184 -2.17 11.22 -16.40
N GLY A 185 -2.15 10.94 -15.09
CA GLY A 185 -1.81 11.91 -14.06
C GLY A 185 -0.35 12.38 -14.09
N GLN A 186 0.55 11.63 -14.75
CA GLN A 186 1.94 12.05 -14.95
C GLN A 186 2.02 13.24 -15.92
N GLU A 187 1.24 13.20 -17.01
CA GLU A 187 1.28 14.23 -18.07
C GLU A 187 0.84 15.62 -17.59
N LYS A 188 0.11 15.71 -16.46
CA LYS A 188 -0.32 16.99 -15.87
C LYS A 188 0.72 17.62 -14.94
N LYS A 189 1.76 16.91 -14.51
CA LYS A 189 2.82 17.47 -13.64
C LYS A 189 3.93 18.16 -14.43
N ASP A 190 4.03 17.93 -15.74
CA ASP A 190 5.07 18.51 -16.61
C ASP A 190 4.74 19.92 -17.13
N PHE A 191 3.62 20.52 -16.70
CA PHE A 191 3.14 21.84 -17.16
C PHE A 191 3.00 22.89 -16.05
N SER A 192 3.71 22.76 -14.91
CA SER A 192 3.69 23.77 -13.85
C SER A 192 5.07 24.32 -13.50
#